data_AF-A0A2V6L928-F1
#
_entry.id   AF-A0A2V6L928-F1
#
_cell.length_a   1.000
_cell.length_b   1.000
_cell.length_c   1.000
_cell.angle_alpha   90.00
_cell.angle_beta   90.00
_cell.angle_gamma   90.00
#
_symmetry.space_group_name_H-M   'P 1'
#
loop_
_entity.id
_entity.type
_entity.pdbx_description
1 polymer ?
#
loop_
_entity_poly.entity_id
_entity_poly.type
_entity_poly.pdbx_seq_one_letter_code
_entity_poly.pdbx_strand_id
1 'polypeptide(L)' 'MTETQKHVREYLATIGRRGGETSRRELTKSHARKMVAIREMKRAAIKAGKPWPPRNRKLLTLS' A
#
# COMPACT_ATOMS: atom_id res chain seq x y z
N MET A 1 -23.22 -22.49 -8.12
CA MET A 1 -22.04 -21.60 -8.04
C MET A 1 -21.16 -21.92 -9.22
N THR A 2 -20.93 -20.94 -10.11
CA THR A 2 -20.13 -21.15 -11.33
C THR A 2 -18.65 -21.33 -10.96
N GLU A 3 -17.87 -21.92 -11.86
CA GLU A 3 -16.44 -22.14 -11.65
C GLU A 3 -15.68 -20.83 -11.39
N THR A 4 -16.04 -19.76 -12.13
CA THR A 4 -15.55 -18.40 -11.90
C THR A 4 -15.83 -17.90 -10.47
N GLN A 5 -17.03 -18.16 -9.93
CA GLN A 5 -17.37 -17.74 -8.57
C GLN A 5 -16.56 -18.48 -7.51
N LYS A 6 -16.21 -19.76 -7.75
CA LYS A 6 -15.34 -20.54 -6.86
C LYS A 6 -13.93 -19.96 -6.82
N HIS A 7 -13.35 -19.64 -7.99
CA HIS A 7 -12.02 -19.03 -8.07
C HIS A 7 -11.96 -17.65 -7.40
N VAL A 8 -13.00 -16.83 -7.58
CA VAL A 8 -13.11 -15.53 -6.90
C VAL A 8 -13.18 -15.72 -5.38
N ARG A 9 -13.97 -16.67 -4.89
CA ARG A 9 -14.09 -16.97 -3.45
C ARG A 9 -12.78 -17.50 -2.86
N GLU A 10 -12.07 -18.37 -3.56
CA GLU A 10 -10.76 -18.90 -3.13
C GLU A 10 -9.69 -17.81 -3.12
N TYR A 11 -9.69 -16.93 -4.12
CA TYR A 11 -8.81 -15.77 -4.18
C TYR A 11 -9.08 -14.81 -3.03
N LEU A 12 -10.35 -14.47 -2.78
CA LEU A 12 -10.78 -13.62 -1.66
C LEU A 12 -10.43 -14.24 -0.30
N ALA A 13 -10.58 -15.56 -0.14
CA ALA A 13 -10.17 -16.27 1.08
C ALA A 13 -8.64 -16.31 1.26
N THR A 14 -7.88 -16.38 0.17
CA THR A 14 -6.41 -16.36 0.19
C THR A 14 -5.89 -14.97 0.58
N ILE A 15 -6.47 -13.90 0.02
CA ILE A 15 -6.12 -12.54 0.42
C ILE A 15 -6.69 -12.17 1.78
N GLY A 16 -7.82 -12.73 2.21
CA GLY A 16 -8.39 -12.54 3.56
C GLY A 16 -7.54 -13.22 4.64
N ARG A 17 -6.96 -14.40 4.34
CA ARG A 17 -5.91 -15.02 5.17
C ARG A 17 -4.63 -14.19 5.22
N ARG A 18 -4.24 -13.55 4.11
CA ARG A 18 -3.13 -12.56 4.09
C ARG A 18 -3.51 -11.22 4.74
N GLY A 19 -4.79 -10.87 4.74
CA GLY A 19 -5.39 -9.60 5.20
C GLY A 19 -5.50 -9.48 6.71
N GLY A 20 -4.65 -10.21 7.44
CA GLY A 20 -4.48 -10.17 8.87
C GLY A 20 -3.03 -10.37 9.30
N GLU A 21 -2.06 -10.42 8.38
CA GLU A 21 -0.67 -10.18 8.75
C GLU A 21 -0.52 -8.68 9.05
N THR A 22 -1.03 -8.27 10.21
CA THR A 22 -0.45 -7.15 10.95
C THR A 22 1.05 -7.40 10.88
N SER A 23 1.78 -6.52 10.20
CA SER A 23 3.23 -6.66 10.08
C SER A 23 3.76 -7.05 11.46
N ARG A 24 4.57 -8.11 11.57
CA ARG A 24 5.24 -8.47 12.84
C ARG A 24 6.09 -7.31 13.40
N ARG A 25 6.28 -6.25 12.60
CA ARG A 25 6.98 -5.03 12.95
C ARG A 25 6.01 -4.11 13.69
N GLU A 26 6.37 -3.72 14.90
CA GLU A 26 5.69 -2.66 15.61
C GLU A 26 5.68 -1.38 14.76
N LEU A 27 4.49 -0.83 14.53
CA LEU A 27 4.34 0.46 13.86
C LEU A 27 4.72 1.57 14.84
N THR A 28 6.01 1.88 14.90
CA THR A 28 6.53 2.98 15.72
C THR A 28 5.98 4.33 15.22
N LYS A 29 5.94 5.34 16.11
CA LYS A 29 5.50 6.70 15.75
C LYS A 29 6.32 7.29 14.59
N SER A 30 7.62 7.03 14.53
CA SER A 30 8.49 7.48 13.44
C SER A 30 8.12 6.80 12.12
N HIS A 31 7.81 5.50 12.14
CA HIS A 31 7.35 4.77 10.96
C HIS A 31 6.00 5.29 10.47
N ALA A 32 5.04 5.53 11.38
CA ALA A 32 3.75 6.12 11.04
C ALA A 32 3.90 7.50 10.38
N ARG A 33 4.79 8.36 10.90
CA ARG A 33 5.11 9.66 10.28
C ARG A 33 5.68 9.51 8.87
N LYS A 34 6.59 8.55 8.66
CA LYS A 34 7.13 8.24 7.31
C LYS A 34 6.02 7.81 6.34
N MET A 35 5.08 6.96 6.79
CA MET A 35 3.93 6.56 5.98
C MET A 35 3.03 7.75 5.60
N VAL A 36 2.76 8.65 6.54
CA VAL A 36 1.96 9.86 6.28
C VAL A 36 2.65 10.77 5.27
N ALA A 37 3.93 11.05 5.46
CA ALA A 37 4.71 11.89 4.53
C ALA A 37 4.72 11.31 3.10
N ILE A 38 4.84 9.98 2.94
CA ILE A 38 4.72 9.33 1.62
C ILE A 38 3.31 9.53 1.03
N ARG A 39 2.25 9.42 1.84
CA ARG A 39 0.86 9.64 1.38
C ARG A 39 0.63 11.09 0.95
N GLU A 40 1.16 12.05 1.69
CA GLU A 40 1.07 13.47 1.38
C GLU A 40 1.83 13.82 0.10
N MET A 41 3.06 13.31 -0.06
CA MET A 41 3.81 13.44 -1.31
C MET A 41 3.04 12.87 -2.51
N LYS A 42 2.41 11.70 -2.36
CA LYS A 42 1.55 11.11 -3.40
C LYS A 42 0.37 12.03 -3.73
N ARG A 43 -0.34 12.52 -2.71
CA ARG A 43 -1.49 13.43 -2.91
C ARG A 43 -1.07 14.72 -3.61
N ALA A 44 0.06 15.31 -3.21
CA ALA A 44 0.60 16.51 -3.84
C ALA A 44 1.01 16.26 -5.30
N ALA A 45 1.65 15.12 -5.60
CA ALA A 45 2.03 14.76 -6.97
C ALA A 45 0.81 14.59 -7.88
N ILE A 46 -0.21 13.86 -7.43
CA ILE A 46 -1.47 13.67 -8.16
C ILE A 46 -2.17 15.01 -8.37
N LYS A 47 -2.26 15.86 -7.33
CA LYS A 47 -2.84 17.21 -7.43
C LYS A 47 -2.09 18.08 -8.44
N ALA A 48 -0.77 17.93 -8.54
CA ALA A 48 0.07 18.63 -9.51
C ALA A 48 0.07 17.99 -10.91
N GLY A 49 -0.74 16.95 -11.17
CA GLY A 49 -0.77 16.24 -12.44
C GLY A 49 0.50 15.43 -12.75
N LYS A 50 1.37 15.23 -11.76
CA LYS A 50 2.63 14.49 -11.92
C LYS A 50 2.38 12.99 -11.73
N PRO A 51 3.02 12.12 -12.53
CA PRO A 51 2.88 10.68 -12.36
C PRO A 51 3.49 10.23 -11.03
N TRP A 52 2.76 9.37 -10.31
CA TRP A 52 3.24 8.71 -9.10
C TRP A 52 3.36 7.19 -9.35
N PRO A 53 4.44 6.52 -8.94
CA PRO A 53 5.60 7.06 -8.21
C PRO A 53 6.53 7.91 -9.11
N PRO A 54 7.34 8.80 -8.53
CA PRO A 54 8.38 9.51 -9.27
C PRO A 54 9.34 8.49 -9.91
N ARG A 55 9.82 8.78 -11.13
CA ARG A 55 10.77 7.91 -11.86
C ARG A 55 12.00 7.60 -11.02
N ASN A 56 12.50 8.58 -10.27
CA ASN A 56 13.57 8.37 -9.31
C ASN A 56 13.00 7.89 -7.96
N ARG A 57 13.08 6.58 -7.70
CA ARG A 57 12.59 5.96 -6.46
C ARG A 57 13.34 6.41 -5.21
N LYS A 58 14.54 7.01 -5.31
CA LYS A 58 15.25 7.61 -4.18
C LYS A 58 14.50 8.80 -3.56
N LEU A 59 13.56 9.41 -4.30
CA LEU A 59 12.71 10.47 -3.78
C LEU A 59 11.61 9.96 -2.82
N LEU A 60 11.42 8.64 -2.71
CA LEU A 60 10.44 8.02 -1.82
C LEU A 60 11.03 7.62 -0.47
N THR A 61 12.37 7.57 -0.35
CA THR A 61 13.04 7.22 0.89
C THR A 61 13.14 8.44 1.79
N LEU A 62 12.37 8.43 2.87
CA LEU A 62 12.51 9.38 3.97
C LEU A 62 13.56 8.82 4.94
N SER A 63 14.77 9.37 4.86
CA SER A 63 15.89 9.05 5.78
C SER A 63 15.47 9.28 7.22
#